data_AF-A0A2D4PJH1-F1
#
_entry.id   AF-A0A2D4PJH1-F1
#
_cell.length_a   1.000
_cell.length_b   1.000
_cell.length_c   1.000
_cell.angle_alpha   90.00
_cell.angle_beta   90.00
_cell.angle_gamma   90.00
#
_symmetry.space_group_name_H-M   'P 1'
#
loop_
_entity.id
_entity.type
_entity.pdbx_description
1 polymer ?
#
loop_
_entity_poly.entity_id
_entity_poly.type
_entity_poly.pdbx_seq_one_letter_code
_entity_poly.pdbx_strand_id
1 'polypeptide(L)'
;SKTRPEEVVKKYLEELKTPPVDEDCIICMEKLGAPSGYSDINESKTIQPGSVGRLAKCAHTFHLLCVLAMYTSGNKDGSLQCPSCKAIYGEKTGTQPSGKMDVHKLPECLPGHENHGSIQITYYINRGIQGPEHPSPGLPYTARGFPRYC
;
A
#
# COMPACT_ATOMS: atom_id res chain seq x y z
N SER A 1 6.95 -16.14 1.80
CA SER A 1 5.84 -16.43 2.72
C SER A 1 4.86 -15.26 2.63
N LYS A 2 3.63 -15.47 2.13
CA LYS A 2 2.63 -14.38 2.10
C LYS A 2 2.05 -14.24 3.50
N THR A 3 2.47 -13.20 4.23
CA THR A 3 1.96 -12.87 5.56
C THR A 3 0.46 -12.67 5.50
N ARG A 4 -0.30 -13.23 6.45
CA ARG A 4 -1.76 -13.08 6.41
C ARG A 4 -2.14 -11.63 6.64
N PRO A 5 -3.19 -11.10 5.98
CA PRO A 5 -3.66 -9.73 6.19
C PRO A 5 -3.83 -9.34 7.67
N GLU A 6 -4.44 -10.22 8.46
CA GLU A 6 -4.63 -10.03 9.90
C GLU A 6 -3.31 -9.87 10.67
N GLU A 7 -2.27 -10.61 10.30
CA GLU A 7 -0.94 -10.53 10.92
C GLU A 7 -0.28 -9.18 10.63
N VAL A 8 -0.46 -8.63 9.43
CA VAL A 8 0.07 -7.32 9.05
C VAL A 8 -0.62 -6.21 9.85
N VAL A 9 -1.95 -6.28 9.99
CA VAL A 9 -2.71 -5.32 10.83
C VAL A 9 -2.24 -5.40 12.28
N LYS A 10 -2.20 -6.61 12.87
CA LYS A 10 -1.77 -6.84 14.26
C LYS A 10 -0.30 -6.50 14.51
N LYS A 11 0.54 -6.53 13.47
CA LYS A 11 1.94 -6.13 13.56
C LYS A 11 2.12 -4.62 13.74
N TYR A 12 1.25 -3.81 13.14
CA TYR A 12 1.43 -2.35 13.11
C TYR A 12 0.43 -1.57 13.97
N LEU A 13 -0.64 -2.21 14.43
CA LEU A 13 -1.60 -1.63 15.36
C LEU A 13 -1.43 -2.22 16.75
N GLU A 14 -1.39 -1.34 17.74
CA GLU A 14 -1.56 -1.68 19.16
C GLU A 14 -3.06 -1.60 19.48
N GLU A 15 -3.66 -2.71 19.91
CA GLU A 15 -5.07 -2.74 20.31
C GLU A 15 -5.28 -1.97 21.62
N LEU A 16 -6.28 -1.08 21.65
CA LEU A 16 -6.55 -0.22 22.79
C LEU A 16 -7.56 -0.86 23.73
N LYS A 17 -7.21 -0.95 25.02
CA LYS A 17 -8.16 -1.37 26.08
C LYS A 17 -9.25 -0.33 26.33
N THR A 18 -8.91 0.95 26.16
CA THR A 18 -9.80 2.10 26.38
C THR A 18 -9.69 3.02 25.16
N PRO A 19 -10.46 2.76 24.09
CA PRO A 19 -10.45 3.58 22.88
C PRO A 19 -11.16 4.93 23.10
N PRO A 20 -10.84 5.95 22.30
CA PRO A 20 -11.57 7.24 22.32
C PRO A 20 -12.94 7.06 21.65
N VAL A 21 -13.92 6.59 22.41
CA VAL A 21 -15.22 6.13 21.89
C VAL A 21 -16.03 7.19 21.12
N ASP A 22 -15.82 8.46 21.43
CA ASP A 22 -16.54 9.59 20.83
C ASP A 22 -15.89 10.12 19.53
N GLU A 23 -14.68 9.67 19.21
CA GLU A 23 -13.99 10.01 17.96
C GLU A 23 -14.45 9.11 16.80
N ASP A 24 -14.41 9.64 15.58
CA ASP A 24 -14.81 8.89 14.38
C ASP A 24 -13.64 8.12 13.79
N CYS A 25 -13.89 6.88 13.40
CA CYS A 25 -12.99 6.15 12.53
C CYS A 25 -13.09 6.70 11.10
N ILE A 26 -12.09 7.47 10.65
CA ILE A 26 -12.13 8.11 9.31
C ILE A 26 -12.13 7.15 8.10
N ILE A 27 -12.11 5.83 8.34
CA ILE A 27 -12.23 4.81 7.27
C ILE A 27 -13.70 4.48 7.02
N CYS A 28 -14.47 4.15 8.06
CA CYS A 28 -15.89 3.81 7.94
C CYS A 28 -16.84 4.95 8.32
N MET A 29 -16.31 6.04 8.88
CA MET A 29 -17.07 7.19 9.39
C MET A 29 -18.02 6.87 10.56
N GLU A 30 -17.80 5.74 11.23
CA GLU A 30 -18.52 5.38 12.46
C GLU A 30 -17.70 5.76 13.69
N LYS A 31 -18.37 5.99 14.82
CA LYS A 31 -17.73 6.21 16.13
C LYS A 31 -16.85 5.02 16.51
N LEU A 32 -15.68 5.28 17.09
CA LEU A 32 -14.78 4.23 17.57
C LEU A 32 -15.37 3.42 18.75
N GLY A 33 -16.41 3.92 19.41
CA GLY A 33 -17.20 3.16 20.39
C GLY A 33 -18.25 2.24 19.78
N ALA A 34 -18.58 2.40 18.49
CA ALA A 34 -19.54 1.57 17.78
C ALA A 34 -18.82 0.44 17.02
N PRO A 35 -19.53 -0.60 16.55
CA PRO A 35 -18.96 -1.57 15.64
C PRO A 35 -18.47 -0.92 14.34
N SER A 36 -17.38 -1.45 13.78
CA SER A 36 -16.88 -1.08 12.46
C SER A 36 -17.95 -1.23 11.38
N GLY A 37 -18.15 -0.21 10.53
CA GLY A 37 -19.05 -0.29 9.37
C GLY A 37 -18.66 -1.34 8.30
N TYR A 38 -17.47 -1.94 8.43
CA TYR A 38 -17.03 -3.10 7.63
C TYR A 38 -17.27 -4.46 8.31
N SER A 39 -18.06 -4.52 9.39
CA SER A 39 -18.33 -5.77 10.14
C SER A 39 -18.92 -6.87 9.27
N ASP A 40 -19.81 -6.51 8.33
CA ASP A 40 -20.63 -7.49 7.60
C ASP A 40 -19.92 -8.08 6.37
N ILE A 41 -18.82 -7.44 5.95
CA ILE A 41 -18.07 -7.80 4.73
C ILE A 41 -16.77 -8.51 5.09
N ASN A 42 -16.32 -8.43 6.34
CA ASN A 42 -15.03 -8.94 6.77
C ASN A 42 -15.19 -10.21 7.62
N GLU A 43 -14.87 -11.37 7.06
CA GLU A 43 -14.93 -12.69 7.73
C GLU A 43 -13.76 -12.95 8.70
N SER A 44 -13.16 -11.91 9.29
CA SER A 44 -12.05 -12.11 10.22
C SER A 44 -12.52 -12.87 11.46
N LYS A 45 -11.98 -14.07 11.67
CA LYS A 45 -12.28 -14.88 12.87
C LYS A 45 -11.54 -14.39 14.11
N THR A 46 -10.56 -13.50 13.95
CA THR A 46 -9.62 -13.14 15.03
C THR A 46 -9.65 -11.67 15.42
N ILE A 47 -10.49 -10.85 14.79
CA ILE A 47 -10.67 -9.43 15.08
C ILE A 47 -12.16 -9.18 15.31
N GLN A 48 -12.50 -8.61 16.46
CA GLN A 48 -13.90 -8.33 16.79
C GLN A 48 -14.39 -7.05 16.12
N PRO A 49 -15.70 -6.91 15.81
CA PRO A 49 -16.24 -5.71 15.18
C PRO A 49 -15.95 -4.39 15.91
N GLY A 50 -15.88 -4.42 17.24
CA GLY A 50 -15.56 -3.27 18.08
C GLY A 50 -14.07 -3.12 18.44
N SER A 51 -13.17 -3.98 17.93
CA SER A 51 -11.73 -3.84 18.21
C SER A 51 -11.18 -2.56 17.58
N VAL A 52 -10.62 -1.68 18.42
CA VAL A 52 -9.98 -0.43 18.02
C VAL A 52 -8.48 -0.50 18.31
N GLY A 53 -7.68 0.03 17.40
CA GLY A 53 -6.24 0.02 17.53
C GLY A 53 -5.61 1.31 17.06
N ARG A 54 -4.40 1.52 17.55
CA ARG A 54 -3.60 2.70 17.31
C ARG A 54 -2.36 2.33 16.52
N LEU A 55 -2.08 3.08 15.47
CA LEU A 55 -0.85 2.90 14.70
C LEU A 55 0.38 3.36 15.49
N ALA A 56 1.36 2.48 15.66
CA ALA A 56 2.45 2.65 16.63
C ALA A 56 3.36 3.87 16.43
N LYS A 57 3.52 4.40 15.20
CA LYS A 57 4.41 5.54 14.92
C LYS A 57 3.70 6.89 14.95
N CYS A 58 2.45 6.95 14.48
CA CYS A 58 1.71 8.21 14.27
C CYS A 58 0.49 8.37 15.17
N ALA A 59 0.22 7.40 16.05
CA ALA A 59 -0.84 7.42 17.05
C ALA A 59 -2.29 7.59 16.54
N HIS A 60 -2.54 7.57 15.23
CA HIS A 60 -3.90 7.59 14.68
C HIS A 60 -4.63 6.27 14.97
N THR A 61 -5.91 6.39 15.31
CA THR A 61 -6.79 5.33 15.80
C THR A 61 -7.85 4.94 14.76
N PHE A 62 -8.12 3.64 14.67
CA PHE A 62 -9.10 3.09 13.73
C PHE A 62 -9.67 1.78 14.27
N HIS A 63 -10.83 1.36 13.79
CA HIS A 63 -11.24 -0.04 13.95
C HIS A 63 -10.23 -0.96 13.25
N LEU A 64 -9.84 -2.06 13.90
CA LEU A 64 -8.94 -3.05 13.30
C LEU A 64 -9.54 -3.66 12.03
N LEU A 65 -10.85 -3.92 11.99
CA LEU A 65 -11.54 -4.42 10.79
C LEU A 65 -11.50 -3.44 9.62
N CYS A 66 -11.59 -2.14 9.89
CA CYS A 66 -11.48 -1.11 8.86
C CYS A 66 -10.08 -1.10 8.23
N VAL A 67 -9.04 -1.18 9.06
CA VAL A 67 -7.65 -1.27 8.57
C VAL A 67 -7.43 -2.57 7.81
N LEU A 68 -8.00 -3.68 8.27
CA LEU A 68 -7.95 -4.97 7.57
C LEU A 68 -8.62 -4.90 6.19
N ALA A 69 -9.80 -4.29 6.10
CA ALA A 69 -10.50 -4.10 4.83
C ALA A 69 -9.66 -3.23 3.87
N MET A 70 -9.16 -2.10 4.35
CA MET A 70 -8.26 -1.21 3.59
C MET A 70 -7.03 -1.95 3.08
N TYR A 71 -6.32 -2.69 3.94
CA TYR A 71 -5.14 -3.46 3.54
C TYR A 71 -5.48 -4.54 2.52
N THR A 72 -6.60 -5.25 2.71
CA THR A 72 -7.03 -6.36 1.85
C THR A 72 -7.42 -5.90 0.45
N SER A 73 -7.99 -4.70 0.32
CA SER A 73 -8.28 -4.07 -0.97
C SER A 73 -7.03 -3.62 -1.75
N GLY A 74 -5.87 -3.54 -1.11
CA GLY A 74 -4.62 -3.12 -1.72
C GLY A 74 -3.75 -4.28 -2.23
N ASN A 75 -2.48 -3.96 -2.50
CA ASN A 75 -1.48 -4.89 -3.05
C ASN A 75 -1.06 -5.98 -2.05
N LYS A 76 -1.36 -5.82 -0.76
CA LYS A 76 -1.03 -6.78 0.31
C LYS A 76 0.47 -7.14 0.34
N ASP A 77 1.31 -6.13 0.19
CA ASP A 77 2.77 -6.25 0.16
C ASP A 77 3.44 -6.34 1.54
N GLY A 78 2.65 -6.40 2.61
CA GLY A 78 3.13 -6.40 3.99
C GLY A 78 3.44 -5.01 4.55
N SER A 79 3.22 -3.95 3.77
CA SER A 79 3.24 -2.57 4.23
C SER A 79 1.84 -2.06 4.57
N LEU A 80 1.77 -1.06 5.45
CA LEU A 80 0.54 -0.37 5.79
C LEU A 80 0.77 1.14 5.73
N GLN A 81 -0.13 1.85 5.05
CA GLN A 81 -0.11 3.31 4.99
C GLN A 81 -1.25 3.88 5.83
N CYS A 82 -0.93 4.77 6.76
CA CYS A 82 -1.94 5.47 7.55
C CYS A 82 -2.86 6.29 6.63
N PRO A 83 -4.19 6.11 6.67
CA PRO A 83 -5.09 6.88 5.80
C PRO A 83 -5.17 8.36 6.20
N SER A 84 -4.89 8.71 7.45
CA SER A 84 -4.81 10.09 7.95
C SER A 84 -3.54 10.80 7.45
N CYS A 85 -2.38 10.47 8.01
CA CYS A 85 -1.14 11.22 7.78
C CYS A 85 -0.20 10.63 6.73
N LYS A 86 -0.59 9.54 6.06
CA LYS A 86 0.19 8.85 5.01
C LYS A 86 1.51 8.21 5.46
N ALA A 87 1.81 8.19 6.76
CA ALA A 87 2.96 7.48 7.32
C ALA A 87 2.96 5.99 6.90
N ILE A 88 4.13 5.48 6.52
CA ILE A 88 4.33 4.11 6.03
C ILE A 88 4.92 3.22 7.14
N TYR A 89 4.33 2.04 7.28
CA TYR A 89 4.74 0.97 8.17
C TYR A 89 5.18 -0.22 7.31
N GLY A 90 6.39 -0.73 7.54
CA GLY A 90 7.02 -1.69 6.65
C GLY A 90 7.63 -1.02 5.41
N GLU A 91 7.86 -1.82 4.36
CA GLU A 91 8.43 -1.40 3.09
C GLU A 91 7.35 -1.47 2.01
N LYS A 92 6.94 -0.32 1.49
CA LYS A 92 5.90 -0.23 0.46
C LYS A 92 6.49 -0.56 -0.90
N THR A 93 5.93 -1.54 -1.58
CA THR A 93 6.32 -1.97 -2.92
C THR A 93 5.17 -1.83 -3.91
N GLY A 94 5.49 -1.84 -5.20
CA GLY A 94 4.53 -1.73 -6.28
C GLY A 94 4.24 -3.09 -6.93
N THR A 95 3.40 -3.06 -7.97
CA THR A 95 3.07 -4.21 -8.81
C THR A 95 3.81 -4.14 -10.16
N GLN A 96 5.01 -3.56 -10.19
CA GLN A 96 5.76 -3.42 -11.43
C GLN A 96 6.08 -4.82 -12.02
N PRO A 97 5.74 -5.10 -13.29
CA PRO A 97 6.14 -6.35 -13.93
C PRO A 97 7.66 -6.47 -14.10
N SER A 98 8.14 -7.68 -14.31
CA SER A 98 9.58 -7.93 -14.57
C SER A 98 10.09 -7.13 -15.76
N GLY A 99 11.27 -6.54 -15.60
CA GLY A 99 11.90 -5.71 -16.61
C GLY A 99 13.36 -5.42 -16.28
N LYS A 100 13.96 -4.52 -17.06
CA LYS A 100 15.33 -4.04 -16.88
C LYS A 100 15.34 -2.52 -16.80
N MET A 101 16.20 -1.97 -15.93
CA MET A 101 16.51 -0.54 -15.87
C MET A 101 18.01 -0.39 -16.10
N ASP A 102 18.38 0.40 -17.10
CA ASP A 102 19.76 0.78 -17.37
C ASP A 102 19.95 2.28 -17.09
N VAL A 103 21.14 2.66 -16.64
CA VAL A 103 21.49 4.05 -16.33
C VAL A 103 22.79 4.42 -17.03
N HIS A 104 22.75 5.49 -17.81
CA HIS A 104 23.92 6.02 -18.52
C HIS A 104 24.12 7.50 -18.18
N LYS A 105 25.37 7.92 -18.05
CA LYS A 105 25.74 9.34 -17.94
C LYS A 105 26.08 9.85 -19.33
N LEU A 106 25.44 10.94 -19.73
CA LEU A 106 25.60 11.59 -21.02
C LEU A 106 26.30 12.94 -20.82
N PRO A 107 27.20 13.35 -21.74
CA PRO A 107 27.84 14.66 -21.67
C PRO A 107 26.88 15.81 -22.00
N GLU A 108 25.78 15.56 -22.71
CA GLU A 108 24.83 16.58 -23.13
C GLU A 108 24.06 17.19 -21.96
N CYS A 109 23.95 18.52 -21.96
CA CYS A 109 23.20 19.27 -20.94
C CYS A 109 21.71 19.35 -21.30
N LEU A 110 20.85 19.35 -20.28
CA LEU A 110 19.43 19.64 -20.45
C LEU A 110 19.18 21.16 -20.46
N PRO A 111 18.13 21.63 -21.16
CA PRO A 111 17.71 23.03 -21.07
C PRO A 111 17.48 23.44 -19.60
N GLY A 112 18.09 24.54 -19.16
CA GLY A 112 18.07 25.01 -17.77
C GLY A 112 19.16 24.41 -16.86
N HIS A 113 20.05 23.56 -17.40
CA HIS A 113 21.13 22.89 -16.66
C HIS A 113 22.47 22.93 -17.43
N GLU A 114 22.84 24.08 -17.99
CA GLU A 114 23.87 24.25 -19.03
C GLU A 114 25.33 23.91 -18.64
N ASN A 115 25.59 23.57 -17.37
CA ASN A 115 26.93 23.19 -16.88
C ASN A 115 27.00 21.75 -16.32
N HIS A 116 25.96 20.95 -16.56
CA HIS A 116 25.88 19.58 -16.08
C HIS A 116 25.50 18.67 -17.24
N GLY A 117 26.25 17.58 -17.44
CA GLY A 117 25.79 16.48 -18.28
C GLY A 117 24.48 15.88 -17.74
N SER A 118 23.86 15.00 -18.50
CA SER A 118 22.58 14.39 -18.14
C SER A 118 22.72 12.93 -17.73
N ILE A 119 21.72 12.41 -17.04
CA ILE A 119 21.59 10.99 -16.72
C ILE A 119 20.42 10.48 -17.53
N GLN A 120 20.68 9.56 -18.45
CA GLN A 120 19.63 8.87 -19.19
C GLN A 120 19.28 7.57 -18.46
N ILE A 121 18.01 7.43 -18.12
CA ILE A 121 17.45 6.22 -17.54
C ILE A 121 16.63 5.51 -18.62
N THR A 122 16.97 4.27 -18.91
CA THR A 122 16.26 3.46 -19.91
C THR A 122 15.54 2.31 -19.23
N TYR A 123 14.22 2.29 -19.37
CA TYR A 123 13.40 1.18 -18.89
C TYR A 123 13.06 0.24 -20.03
N TYR A 124 13.07 -1.07 -19.75
CA TYR A 124 12.64 -2.15 -20.64
C TYR A 124 11.62 -3.01 -19.91
N ILE A 125 10.38 -3.04 -20.40
CA ILE A 125 9.34 -3.95 -19.91
C ILE A 125 8.70 -4.62 -21.13
N ASN A 126 8.63 -5.95 -21.11
CA ASN A 126 8.01 -6.74 -22.17
C ASN A 126 6.55 -7.04 -21.83
N ARG A 127 5.77 -7.44 -22.84
CA ARG A 127 4.45 -8.06 -22.59
C ARG A 127 4.61 -9.32 -21.73
N GLY A 128 3.58 -9.69 -20.99
CA GLY A 128 3.62 -10.89 -20.15
C GLY A 128 2.25 -11.33 -19.67
N ILE A 129 2.23 -12.15 -18.63
CA ILE A 129 1.03 -12.62 -17.94
C ILE A 129 0.95 -11.96 -16.57
N GLN A 130 -0.24 -11.51 -16.19
CA GLN A 130 -0.52 -10.85 -14.91
C GLN A 130 -0.36 -11.81 -13.74
N GLY A 131 0.45 -11.41 -12.75
CA GLY A 131 0.60 -12.15 -11.48
C GLY A 131 -0.61 -11.99 -10.55
N PRO A 132 -0.63 -12.69 -9.40
CA PRO A 132 -1.71 -12.61 -8.41
C PRO A 132 -1.97 -11.21 -7.84
N GLU A 133 -0.98 -10.33 -7.91
CA GLU A 133 -1.03 -8.93 -7.45
C GLU A 133 -1.63 -7.96 -8.48
N HIS A 134 -1.89 -8.42 -9.70
CA HIS A 134 -2.42 -7.61 -10.79
C HIS A 134 -3.96 -7.72 -10.90
N PRO A 135 -4.64 -6.80 -11.62
CA PRO A 135 -6.11 -6.74 -11.68
C PRO A 135 -6.79 -7.99 -12.27
N SER A 136 -6.14 -8.72 -13.18
CA SER A 136 -6.69 -9.92 -13.79
C SER A 136 -5.64 -11.04 -13.86
N PRO A 137 -5.37 -11.73 -12.73
CA PRO A 137 -4.35 -12.76 -12.65
C PRO A 137 -4.52 -13.84 -13.72
N GLY A 138 -3.42 -14.23 -14.35
CA GLY A 138 -3.41 -15.21 -15.44
C GLY A 138 -3.76 -14.65 -16.82
N LEU A 139 -4.27 -13.42 -16.93
CA LEU A 139 -4.52 -12.79 -18.23
C LEU A 139 -3.26 -12.08 -18.77
N PRO A 140 -3.11 -11.97 -20.10
CA PRO A 140 -2.02 -11.19 -20.69
C PRO A 140 -2.08 -9.71 -20.33
N TYR A 141 -0.92 -9.05 -20.33
CA TYR A 141 -0.79 -7.60 -20.37
C TYR A 141 0.15 -7.19 -21.52
N THR A 142 -0.08 -6.01 -22.09
CA THR A 142 0.80 -5.44 -23.14
C THR A 142 1.74 -4.39 -22.55
N ALA A 143 2.93 -4.23 -23.13
CA ALA A 143 3.87 -3.16 -22.80
C ALA A 143 4.19 -2.37 -24.07
N ARG A 144 3.78 -1.10 -24.14
CA ARG A 144 3.90 -0.25 -25.35
C ARG A 144 4.89 0.89 -25.14
N GLY A 145 5.63 1.20 -26.19
CA GLY A 145 6.61 2.28 -26.21
C GLY A 145 7.86 2.00 -25.38
N PHE A 146 8.22 0.72 -25.19
CA PHE A 146 9.49 0.34 -24.59
C PHE A 146 10.54 0.06 -25.68
N PRO A 147 11.82 0.42 -25.48
CA PRO A 147 12.37 1.07 -24.29
C PRO A 147 11.86 2.52 -24.10
N ARG A 148 11.66 2.90 -22.83
CA ARG A 148 11.32 4.28 -22.45
C ARG A 148 12.58 4.96 -21.95
N TYR A 149 12.86 6.14 -22.49
CA TYR A 149 14.00 6.96 -22.12
C TYR A 149 13.50 8.13 -21.28
N CYS A 150 14.18 8.37 -20.16
CA CYS A 150 13.91 9.45 -19.22
C CYS A 150 15.20 10.19 -18.91
#